data_AF-A0A8T5UHC3-F1
#
_entry.id   AF-A0A8T5UHC3-F1
#
_cell.length_a   1.000
_cell.length_b   1.000
_cell.length_c   1.000
_cell.angle_alpha   90.00
_cell.angle_beta   90.00
_cell.angle_gamma   90.00
#
_symmetry.space_group_name_H-M   'P 1'
#
loop_
_entity.id
_entity.type
_entity.pdbx_description
1 polymer ?
#
loop_
_entity_poly.entity_id
_entity_poly.type
_entity_poly.pdbx_seq_one_letter_code
_entity_poly.pdbx_strand_id
1 'polypeptide(L)'
;AELIQKSGELKALRDKLFNERGNMNDEQARLRDNISVLGKDTQSVSLKERYVKKLSDQENRFESISGDLNKLDKEITELNKEIDGRINGLKI
;
A
#
# COMPACT_ATOMS: atom_id res chain seq x y z
N ALA A 1 12.40 -3.36 -25.35
CA ALA A 1 11.40 -4.31 -24.82
C ALA A 1 11.51 -4.43 -23.30
N GLU A 2 12.70 -4.73 -22.77
CA GLU A 2 12.94 -4.96 -21.33
C GLU A 2 12.55 -3.79 -20.40
N LEU A 3 12.86 -2.53 -20.76
CA LEU A 3 12.43 -1.37 -19.98
C LEU A 3 10.89 -1.24 -19.93
N ILE A 4 10.21 -1.44 -21.06
CA ILE A 4 8.74 -1.35 -21.10
C ILE A 4 8.13 -2.44 -20.21
N GLN A 5 8.68 -3.65 -20.24
CA GLN A 5 8.26 -4.75 -19.36
C GLN A 5 8.47 -4.38 -17.89
N LYS A 6 9.66 -3.90 -17.51
CA LYS A 6 9.96 -3.47 -16.14
C LYS A 6 9.02 -2.34 -15.67
N SER A 7 8.72 -1.36 -16.52
CA SER A 7 7.73 -0.31 -16.22
C SER A 7 6.36 -0.90 -15.91
N GLY A 8 5.94 -1.90 -16.70
CA GLY A 8 4.68 -2.63 -16.48
C GLY A 8 4.65 -3.38 -15.14
N GLU A 9 5.72 -4.09 -14.80
CA GLU A 9 5.86 -4.83 -13.55
C GLU A 9 5.81 -3.90 -12.32
N LEU A 10 6.52 -2.77 -12.37
CA LEU A 10 6.50 -1.77 -11.30
C LEU A 10 5.12 -1.14 -11.12
N LYS A 11 4.41 -0.83 -12.21
CA LYS A 11 3.03 -0.31 -12.17
C LYS A 11 2.07 -1.32 -11.56
N ALA A 12 2.17 -2.59 -11.94
CA ALA A 12 1.34 -3.66 -11.37
C ALA A 12 1.59 -3.83 -9.87
N LEU A 13 2.85 -3.78 -9.43
CA LEU A 13 3.18 -3.82 -8.01
C LEU A 13 2.65 -2.60 -7.26
N ARG A 14 2.79 -1.40 -7.83
CA ARG A 14 2.29 -0.15 -7.28
C ARG A 14 0.76 -0.21 -7.09
N ASP A 15 0.03 -0.70 -8.08
CA ASP A 15 -1.43 -0.82 -7.99
C ASP A 15 -1.87 -1.86 -6.95
N LYS A 16 -1.13 -2.98 -6.83
CA LYS A 16 -1.36 -3.96 -5.77
C LYS A 16 -1.20 -3.33 -4.38
N LEU A 17 -0.10 -2.60 -4.16
CA LEU A 17 0.17 -1.95 -2.87
C LEU A 17 -0.84 -0.82 -2.58
N PHE A 18 -1.25 -0.08 -3.59
CA PHE A 18 -2.29 0.94 -3.46
C PHE A 18 -3.63 0.33 -3.01
N ASN A 19 -4.02 -0.79 -3.61
CA ASN A 19 -5.24 -1.52 -3.24
C ASN A 19 -5.14 -2.12 -1.83
N GLU A 20 -3.98 -2.69 -1.46
CA GLU A 20 -3.74 -3.18 -0.10
C GLU A 20 -3.92 -2.08 0.93
N ARG A 21 -3.36 -0.89 0.68
CA ARG A 21 -3.53 0.30 1.53
C ARG A 21 -4.99 0.72 1.65
N GLY A 22 -5.75 0.71 0.55
CA GLY A 22 -7.18 1.00 0.55
C GLY A 22 -7.97 0.02 1.42
N ASN A 23 -7.75 -1.28 1.23
CA ASN A 23 -8.42 -2.33 2.01
C ASN A 23 -8.12 -2.24 3.51
N MET A 24 -6.90 -1.84 3.89
CA MET A 24 -6.55 -1.62 5.29
C MET A 24 -7.35 -0.48 5.92
N ASN A 25 -7.60 0.62 5.20
CA ASN A 25 -8.45 1.70 5.74
C ASN A 25 -9.87 1.20 6.06
N ASP A 26 -10.47 0.43 5.16
CA ASP A 26 -11.81 -0.14 5.35
C ASP A 26 -11.84 -1.16 6.49
N GLU A 27 -10.76 -1.92 6.66
CA GLU A 27 -10.61 -2.84 7.79
C GLU A 27 -10.42 -2.09 9.12
N GLN A 28 -9.60 -1.04 9.16
CA GLN A 28 -9.41 -0.22 10.35
C GLN A 28 -10.71 0.44 10.81
N ALA A 29 -11.53 0.94 9.87
CA ALA A 29 -12.86 1.47 10.19
C ALA A 29 -13.73 0.40 10.87
N ARG A 30 -13.83 -0.79 10.28
CA ARG A 30 -14.59 -1.91 10.87
C ARG A 30 -14.06 -2.34 12.23
N LEU A 31 -12.74 -2.36 12.43
CA LEU A 31 -12.13 -2.69 13.72
C LEU A 31 -12.48 -1.65 14.79
N ARG A 32 -12.48 -0.36 14.45
CA ARG A 32 -12.88 0.72 15.37
C ARG A 32 -14.36 0.63 15.74
N ASP A 33 -15.23 0.34 14.77
CA ASP A 33 -16.65 0.11 15.02
C ASP A 33 -16.86 -1.10 15.94
N ASN A 34 -16.16 -2.20 15.69
CA ASN A 34 -16.21 -3.39 16.56
C ASN A 34 -15.72 -3.07 17.98
N ILE A 35 -14.65 -2.30 18.15
CA ILE A 35 -14.17 -1.89 19.47
C ILE A 35 -15.24 -1.06 20.22
N SER A 36 -15.95 -0.18 19.49
CA SER A 36 -16.92 0.75 20.09
C SER A 36 -18.12 0.04 20.75
N VAL A 37 -18.50 -1.14 20.26
CA VAL A 37 -19.64 -1.91 20.77
C VAL A 37 -19.26 -2.91 21.88
N LEU A 38 -17.96 -3.09 22.15
CA LEU A 38 -17.50 -4.05 23.15
C LEU A 38 -17.68 -3.53 24.59
N GLY A 39 -18.10 -4.43 25.48
CA GLY A 39 -18.36 -4.15 26.89
C GLY A 39 -17.10 -3.96 27.75
N LYS A 40 -17.28 -4.04 29.07
CA LYS A 40 -16.21 -3.95 30.08
C LYS A 40 -15.91 -5.27 30.78
N ASP A 41 -16.60 -6.34 30.40
CA ASP A 41 -16.32 -7.68 30.91
C ASP A 41 -14.95 -8.18 30.41
N THR A 42 -14.41 -9.17 31.10
CA THR A 42 -13.07 -9.71 30.84
C THR A 42 -12.90 -10.21 29.39
N GLN A 43 -13.94 -10.74 28.76
CA GLN A 43 -13.88 -11.22 27.38
C GLN A 43 -13.81 -10.04 26.41
N SER A 44 -14.66 -9.03 26.62
CA SER A 44 -14.63 -7.78 25.84
C SER A 44 -13.29 -7.06 25.94
N VAL A 45 -12.68 -7.01 27.13
CA VAL A 45 -11.35 -6.39 27.33
C VAL A 45 -10.27 -7.13 26.52
N SER A 46 -10.21 -8.46 26.61
CA SER A 46 -9.23 -9.24 25.84
C SER A 46 -9.42 -9.08 24.32
N LEU A 47 -10.66 -8.98 23.86
CA LEU A 47 -10.94 -8.76 22.44
C LEU A 47 -10.55 -7.35 21.98
N LYS A 48 -10.77 -6.32 22.81
CA LYS A 48 -10.27 -4.96 22.55
C LYS A 48 -8.76 -4.92 22.38
N GLU A 49 -8.02 -5.56 23.29
CA GLU A 49 -6.55 -5.62 23.20
C GLU A 49 -6.08 -6.25 21.89
N ARG A 50 -6.72 -7.34 21.44
CA ARG A 50 -6.41 -7.98 20.15
C ARG A 50 -6.67 -7.06 18.97
N TYR A 51 -7.79 -6.34 18.97
CA TYR A 51 -8.10 -5.40 17.89
C TYR A 51 -7.16 -4.19 17.89
N VAL A 52 -6.80 -3.65 19.05
CA VAL A 52 -5.81 -2.58 19.17
C VAL A 52 -4.45 -3.04 18.65
N LYS A 53 -4.01 -4.25 19.00
CA LYS A 53 -2.77 -4.81 18.45
C LYS A 53 -2.81 -4.90 16.93
N LYS A 54 -3.92 -5.41 16.38
CA LYS A 54 -4.10 -5.52 14.92
C LYS A 54 -4.08 -4.15 14.23
N LEU A 55 -4.71 -3.13 14.83
CA LEU A 55 -4.66 -1.75 14.33
C LEU A 55 -3.21 -1.23 14.29
N SER A 56 -2.43 -1.47 15.34
CA SER A 56 -1.01 -1.07 15.39
C SER A 56 -0.18 -1.80 14.33
N ASP A 57 -0.39 -3.10 14.13
CA ASP A 57 0.29 -3.86 13.07
C ASP A 57 -0.07 -3.32 11.67
N GLN A 58 -1.33 -2.92 11.46
CA GLN A 58 -1.78 -2.29 10.21
C GLN A 58 -1.20 -0.89 10.01
N GLU A 59 -1.01 -0.10 11.06
CA GLU A 59 -0.36 1.22 10.98
C GLU A 59 1.10 1.08 10.51
N ASN A 60 1.85 0.15 11.11
CA ASN A 60 3.22 -0.15 10.67
C ASN A 60 3.27 -0.58 9.19
N ARG A 61 2.32 -1.42 8.76
CA ARG A 61 2.22 -1.84 7.36
C ARG A 61 1.84 -0.68 6.44
N PHE A 62 0.93 0.20 6.87
CA PHE A 62 0.52 1.38 6.12
C PHE A 62 1.70 2.33 5.85
N GLU A 63 2.53 2.58 6.86
CA GLU A 63 3.74 3.39 6.71
C GLU A 63 4.72 2.76 5.73
N SER A 64 4.98 1.46 5.85
CA SER A 64 5.84 0.72 4.91
C SER A 64 5.33 0.83 3.48
N ILE A 65 4.04 0.57 3.24
CA ILE A 65 3.44 0.66 1.90
C ILE A 65 3.54 2.08 1.36
N SER A 66 3.33 3.10 2.19
CA SER A 66 3.42 4.49 1.75
C SER A 66 4.85 4.85 1.32
N GLY A 67 5.86 4.33 2.03
CA GLY A 67 7.26 4.44 1.62
C GLY A 67 7.54 3.74 0.29
N ASP A 68 7.02 2.54 0.10
CA ASP A 68 7.23 1.75 -1.11
C ASP A 68 6.53 2.36 -2.34
N LEU A 69 5.30 2.87 -2.17
CA LEU A 69 4.59 3.59 -3.23
C LEU A 69 5.39 4.81 -3.71
N ASN A 70 5.95 5.60 -2.77
CA ASN A 70 6.77 6.76 -3.13
C ASN A 70 8.05 6.37 -3.88
N LYS A 71 8.66 5.21 -3.57
CA LYS A 71 9.82 4.70 -4.32
C LYS A 71 9.42 4.24 -5.72
N LEU A 72 8.35 3.46 -5.81
CA LEU A 72 7.81 2.96 -7.07
C LEU A 72 7.42 4.09 -8.02
N ASP A 73 6.74 5.13 -7.55
CA ASP A 73 6.35 6.27 -8.38
C ASP A 73 7.58 7.02 -8.94
N LYS A 74 8.66 7.13 -8.15
CA LYS A 74 9.94 7.69 -8.62
C LYS A 74 10.59 6.81 -9.68
N GLU A 75 10.72 5.51 -9.41
CA GLU A 75 11.31 4.56 -10.36
C GLU A 75 10.55 4.51 -11.68
N ILE A 76 9.21 4.46 -11.63
CA ILE A 76 8.35 4.50 -12.82
C ILE A 76 8.58 5.79 -13.61
N THR A 77 8.68 6.94 -12.93
CA THR A 77 8.92 8.23 -13.58
C THR A 77 10.27 8.28 -14.28
N GLU A 78 11.33 7.84 -13.62
CA GLU A 78 12.68 7.77 -14.19
C GLU A 78 12.73 6.83 -15.40
N LEU A 79 12.10 5.67 -15.27
CA LEU A 79 12.09 4.66 -16.32
C LEU A 79 11.28 5.09 -17.55
N ASN A 80 10.18 5.82 -17.35
CA ASN A 80 9.42 6.42 -18.47
C ASN A 80 10.26 7.47 -19.19
N LYS A 81 11.02 8.32 -18.47
CA LYS A 81 11.93 9.29 -19.09
C LYS A 81 13.01 8.59 -19.93
N GLU A 82 13.56 7.49 -19.42
CA GLU A 82 14.54 6.69 -20.18
C GLU A 82 13.95 6.09 -21.45
N ILE A 83 12.74 5.52 -21.36
CA ILE A 83 12.00 4.96 -22.51
C ILE A 83 11.77 6.06 -23.56
N ASP A 84 11.25 7.22 -23.14
CA ASP A 84 10.97 8.34 -24.05
C ASP A 84 12.24 8.85 -24.73
N GLY A 85 13.34 8.96 -23.99
CA GLY A 85 14.65 9.32 -24.54
C GLY A 85 15.13 8.36 -25.63
N ARG A 86 14.99 7.05 -25.40
CA ARG A 86 15.35 6.02 -26.40
C ARG A 86 14.43 6.06 -27.62
N ILE A 87 13.11 6.23 -27.42
CA ILE A 87 12.14 6.33 -28.52
C ILE A 87 12.43 7.55 -29.40
N ASN A 88 12.71 8.71 -28.79
CA ASN A 88 12.99 9.93 -29.54
C ASN A 88 14.35 9.86 -30.26
N GLY A 89 15.35 9.21 -29.67
CA GLY A 89 16.64 8.97 -30.33
C GLY A 89 16.56 8.04 -31.55
N LEU A 90 15.53 7.18 -31.62
CA LEU A 90 15.25 6.30 -32.77
C LEU A 90 14.40 6.97 -33.87
N LYS A 91 13.82 8.14 -33.60
CA LYS A 91 13.01 8.92 -34.56
C LYS A 91 13.85 9.91 -35.40
N ILE A 92 15.18 9.85 -35.27
CA ILE A 92 16.18 10.58 -36.06
C ILE A 92 16.76 9.60 -37.08
#